data_AF-A0A7X7XTG5-F1
#
_entry.id   AF-A0A7X7XTG5-F1
#
_cell.length_a   1.000
_cell.length_b   1.000
_cell.length_c   1.000
_cell.angle_alpha   90.00
_cell.angle_beta   90.00
_cell.angle_gamma   90.00
#
_symmetry.space_group_name_H-M   'P 1'
#
loop_
_entity.id
_entity.type
_entity.pdbx_description
1 polymer ?
#
loop_
_entity_poly.entity_id
_entity_poly.type
_entity_poly.pdbx_seq_one_letter_code
_entity_poly.pdbx_strand_id
1 'polypeptide(L)'
;MIEGRYKLPIPVLSLDEENLKIKKANLVKVFSSGIKRVYLLKTQSGREIKASANHPFLTIDGWKRLDELEIGEHIATPRIVKIDSKEKYKDEELIFLAHMIGDGCYAPKQPIHYTSSDLENIKIVEKTSKILSVSYSGFSIFNNNLGRERLNRYANILESKYLYNLSNSDIYWDKIKEIKELGEEEVYDVTIDETHNFIANNIIVHNSIEQDADVVMFLNREDDDIGKDASTVELTVAKNRNGPLGKMKLKFLKNFAKFSEIEYSEEEGEEEF
;
A
#
# COMPACT_ATOMS: atom_id res chain seq x y z
N MET A 1 -18.24 -16.22 4.76
CA MET A 1 -19.33 -15.36 4.25
C MET A 1 -19.61 -14.26 5.27
N ILE A 2 -19.16 -13.03 5.00
CA ILE A 2 -19.58 -11.85 5.79
C ILE A 2 -20.90 -11.38 5.17
N GLU A 3 -21.96 -12.15 5.39
CA GLU A 3 -23.32 -11.70 5.07
C GLU A 3 -23.81 -10.81 6.21
N GLY A 4 -23.97 -9.52 5.90
CA GLY A 4 -24.75 -8.59 6.72
C GLY A 4 -23.93 -7.69 7.63
N ARG A 5 -23.65 -6.47 7.17
CA ARG A 5 -23.80 -5.22 7.95
C ARG A 5 -23.53 -3.95 7.15
N TYR A 6 -22.86 -4.03 6.01
CA TYR A 6 -22.56 -2.85 5.20
C TYR A 6 -22.99 -3.06 3.73
N LYS A 7 -23.87 -2.19 3.24
CA LYS A 7 -24.13 -2.06 1.80
C LYS A 7 -23.01 -1.22 1.20
N LEU A 8 -22.42 -1.71 0.12
CA LEU A 8 -21.49 -0.93 -0.70
C LEU A 8 -22.24 0.25 -1.36
N PRO A 9 -21.60 1.41 -1.55
CA PRO A 9 -20.20 1.71 -1.19
C PRO A 9 -19.99 1.99 0.30
N ILE A 10 -18.82 1.61 0.83
CA ILE A 10 -18.42 1.89 2.22
C ILE A 10 -17.40 3.04 2.23
N PRO A 11 -17.63 4.12 2.99
CA PRO A 11 -16.65 5.21 3.07
C PRO A 11 -15.41 4.75 3.85
N VAL A 12 -14.24 4.96 3.25
CA VAL A 12 -12.92 4.67 3.83
C VAL A 12 -12.04 5.92 3.76
N LEU A 13 -10.93 5.91 4.50
CA LEU A 13 -9.89 6.93 4.36
C LEU A 13 -8.84 6.44 3.37
N SER A 14 -8.40 7.35 2.51
CA SER A 14 -7.41 7.10 1.46
C SER A 14 -6.45 8.29 1.34
N LEU A 15 -5.26 8.04 0.80
CA LEU A 15 -4.26 9.05 0.51
C LEU A 15 -4.43 9.59 -0.92
N ASP A 16 -4.46 10.91 -1.04
CA ASP A 16 -4.21 11.61 -2.31
C ASP A 16 -2.69 11.74 -2.50
N GLU A 17 -2.16 11.01 -3.47
CA GLU A 17 -0.72 10.93 -3.74
C GLU A 17 -0.13 12.23 -4.29
N GLU A 18 -0.94 13.11 -4.90
CA GLU A 18 -0.44 14.35 -5.49
C GLU A 18 -0.07 15.41 -4.45
N ASN A 19 -0.76 15.41 -3.31
CA ASN A 19 -0.60 16.41 -2.25
C ASN A 19 -0.28 15.78 -0.88
N LEU A 20 -0.25 14.44 -0.79
CA LEU A 20 -0.03 13.66 0.43
C LEU A 20 -1.03 13.99 1.54
N LYS A 21 -2.29 14.25 1.17
CA LYS A 21 -3.41 14.51 2.08
C LYS A 21 -4.34 13.32 2.20
N ILE A 22 -4.90 13.14 3.39
CA ILE A 22 -5.88 12.08 3.61
C ILE A 22 -7.27 12.61 3.24
N LYS A 23 -7.97 11.90 2.36
CA LYS A 23 -9.35 12.20 1.98
C LYS A 23 -10.26 10.98 2.20
N LYS A 24 -11.58 11.22 2.16
CA LYS A 24 -12.58 10.13 2.14
C LYS A 24 -12.67 9.58 0.71
N ALA A 25 -12.74 8.27 0.59
CA ALA A 25 -12.97 7.55 -0.66
C ALA A 25 -14.00 6.44 -0.45
N ASN A 26 -14.45 5.81 -1.53
CA ASN A 26 -15.47 4.78 -1.49
C ASN A 26 -14.88 3.42 -1.81
N LEU A 27 -15.01 2.48 -0.88
CA LEU A 27 -14.81 1.06 -1.13
C LEU A 27 -16.03 0.53 -1.88
N VAL A 28 -15.81 0.06 -3.10
CA VAL A 28 -16.86 -0.39 -4.03
C VAL A 28 -16.93 -1.91 -4.16
N LYS A 29 -15.88 -2.64 -3.78
CA LYS A 29 -15.84 -4.12 -3.85
C LYS A 29 -14.92 -4.71 -2.78
N VAL A 30 -15.29 -5.87 -2.25
CA VAL A 30 -14.46 -6.73 -1.40
C VAL A 30 -14.47 -8.13 -2.01
N PHE A 31 -13.32 -8.78 -2.11
CA PHE A 31 -13.22 -10.15 -2.59
C PHE A 31 -12.16 -10.95 -1.83
N SER A 32 -12.36 -12.27 -1.75
CA SER A 32 -11.33 -13.18 -1.22
C SER A 32 -10.29 -13.40 -2.32
N SER A 33 -9.02 -13.22 -1.95
CA SER A 33 -7.86 -13.49 -2.79
C SER A 33 -7.31 -14.91 -2.57
N GLY A 34 -8.04 -15.74 -1.82
CA GLY A 34 -7.70 -17.12 -1.49
C GLY A 34 -6.69 -17.23 -0.35
N ILE A 35 -6.15 -18.44 -0.19
CA ILE A 35 -5.12 -18.72 0.81
C ILE A 35 -3.76 -18.32 0.22
N LYS A 36 -3.05 -17.42 0.90
CA LYS A 36 -1.70 -16.98 0.51
C LYS A 36 -0.77 -17.04 1.71
N ARG A 37 0.54 -17.07 1.42
CA ARG A 37 1.57 -16.85 2.44
C ARG A 37 1.48 -15.41 2.94
N VAL A 38 1.41 -15.24 4.26
CA VAL A 38 1.23 -13.96 4.95
C VAL A 38 2.45 -13.64 5.82
N TYR A 39 2.80 -12.36 5.82
CA TYR A 39 3.87 -11.77 6.58
C TYR A 39 3.30 -10.71 7.52
N LEU A 40 3.86 -10.64 8.73
CA LEU A 40 3.64 -9.58 9.68
C LEU A 40 4.67 -8.48 9.45
N LEU A 41 4.21 -7.27 9.16
CA LEU A 41 5.02 -6.06 9.15
C LEU A 41 4.70 -5.26 10.42
N LYS A 42 5.73 -4.89 11.18
CA LYS A 42 5.62 -3.98 12.33
C LYS A 42 6.48 -2.73 12.15
N THR A 43 5.93 -1.58 12.48
CA THR A 43 6.64 -0.30 12.47
C THR A 43 7.22 0.06 13.84
N GLN A 44 8.11 1.04 13.88
CA GLN A 44 8.73 1.55 15.10
C GLN A 44 7.70 2.17 16.05
N SER A 45 6.63 2.77 15.52
CA SER A 45 5.53 3.29 16.35
C SER A 45 4.64 2.18 16.95
N GLY A 46 4.85 0.91 16.58
CA GLY A 46 4.02 -0.21 17.01
C GLY A 46 2.78 -0.47 16.14
N ARG A 47 2.67 0.10 14.93
CA ARG A 47 1.62 -0.30 13.98
C ARG A 47 1.97 -1.65 13.38
N GLU A 48 0.96 -2.48 13.14
CA GLU A 48 1.16 -3.84 12.63
C GLU A 48 0.12 -4.18 11.57
N ILE A 49 0.57 -4.85 10.50
CA ILE A 49 -0.31 -5.36 9.45
C ILE A 49 0.15 -6.73 8.99
N LYS A 50 -0.82 -7.58 8.68
CA LYS A 50 -0.62 -8.85 8.01
C LYS A 50 -0.95 -8.69 6.54
N ALA A 51 -0.01 -9.00 5.66
CA ALA A 51 -0.22 -8.90 4.22
C ALA A 51 0.54 -10.01 3.47
N SER A 52 0.13 -10.24 2.22
CA SER A 52 0.87 -11.13 1.32
C SER A 52 2.14 -10.48 0.80
N ALA A 53 3.12 -11.28 0.38
CA ALA A 53 4.45 -10.80 -0.03
C ALA A 53 4.41 -9.75 -1.16
N ASN A 54 3.47 -9.91 -2.10
CA ASN A 54 3.33 -9.01 -3.25
C ASN A 54 2.49 -7.76 -2.96
N HIS A 55 2.01 -7.56 -1.73
CA HIS A 55 1.18 -6.42 -1.40
C HIS A 55 2.03 -5.13 -1.29
N PRO A 56 1.72 -4.07 -2.04
CA PRO A 56 2.52 -2.85 -2.04
C PRO A 56 2.27 -1.93 -0.83
N PHE A 57 3.36 -1.29 -0.37
CA PHE A 57 3.37 -0.23 0.64
C PHE A 57 4.06 1.01 0.09
N LEU A 58 3.54 2.18 0.45
CA LEU A 58 4.10 3.45 -0.01
C LEU A 58 5.37 3.77 0.79
N THR A 59 6.51 3.84 0.12
CA THR A 59 7.80 4.30 0.66
C THR A 59 8.11 5.72 0.19
N ILE A 60 9.24 6.29 0.64
CA ILE A 60 9.70 7.62 0.21
C ILE A 60 9.96 7.67 -1.31
N ASP A 61 10.41 6.54 -1.88
CA ASP A 61 10.77 6.41 -3.30
C ASP A 61 9.60 5.87 -4.16
N GLY A 62 8.41 5.71 -3.56
CA GLY A 62 7.22 5.18 -4.23
C GLY A 62 6.77 3.84 -3.66
N TRP A 63 5.84 3.19 -4.36
CA TRP A 63 5.27 1.91 -3.95
C TRP A 63 6.28 0.77 -4.12
N LYS A 64 6.52 0.01 -3.05
CA LYS A 64 7.33 -1.20 -3.04
C LYS A 64 6.54 -2.37 -2.48
N ARG A 65 6.78 -3.58 -2.97
CA ARG A 65 6.13 -4.79 -2.44
C ARG A 65 6.68 -5.14 -1.07
N LEU A 66 5.91 -5.84 -0.25
CA LEU A 66 6.34 -6.28 1.08
C LEU A 66 7.65 -7.07 1.04
N ASP A 67 7.82 -7.95 0.05
CA ASP A 67 9.04 -8.77 -0.13
C ASP A 67 10.26 -7.99 -0.64
N GLU A 68 10.08 -6.76 -1.09
CA GLU A 68 11.15 -5.83 -1.48
C GLU A 68 11.53 -4.87 -0.35
N LEU A 69 10.78 -4.87 0.76
CA LEU A 69 11.05 -3.99 1.90
C LEU A 69 12.12 -4.58 2.82
N GLU A 70 13.02 -3.72 3.27
CA GLU A 70 14.02 -4.07 4.27
C GLU A 70 13.73 -3.44 5.64
N ILE A 71 14.19 -4.10 6.71
CA ILE A 71 14.10 -3.55 8.06
C ILE A 71 14.88 -2.24 8.11
N GLY A 72 14.20 -1.19 8.53
CA GLY A 72 14.75 0.16 8.64
C GLY A 72 14.40 1.11 7.51
N GLU A 73 13.77 0.63 6.43
CA GLU A 73 13.07 1.49 5.48
C GLU A 73 11.87 2.20 6.14
N HIS A 74 11.34 3.23 5.48
CA HIS A 74 10.20 3.99 5.99
C HIS A 74 8.99 3.81 5.09
N ILE A 75 7.84 3.52 5.69
CA ILE A 75 6.55 3.41 5.00
C ILE A 75 5.60 4.51 5.44
N ALA A 76 4.67 4.87 4.56
CA ALA A 76 3.68 5.90 4.83
C ALA A 76 2.63 5.39 5.82
N THR A 77 2.47 6.13 6.90
CA THR A 77 1.38 5.94 7.87
C THR A 77 0.63 7.26 8.03
N PRO A 78 -0.67 7.26 8.34
CA PRO A 78 -1.37 8.47 8.70
C PRO A 78 -0.79 9.06 9.99
N ARG A 79 -0.49 10.37 9.95
CA ARG A 79 0.01 11.12 11.10
C ARG A 79 -1.12 11.45 12.07
N ILE A 80 -2.26 11.87 11.53
CA ILE A 80 -3.46 12.23 12.28
C ILE A 80 -4.63 11.60 11.54
N VAL A 81 -5.31 10.66 12.20
CA VAL A 81 -6.59 10.15 11.71
C VAL A 81 -7.67 10.93 12.44
N LYS A 82 -8.30 11.89 11.73
CA LYS A 82 -9.46 12.60 12.28
C LYS A 82 -10.65 11.65 12.25
N ILE A 83 -10.97 11.11 13.42
CA ILE A 83 -12.17 10.28 13.60
C ILE A 83 -13.26 11.21 14.13
N ASP A 84 -14.37 11.30 13.39
CA ASP A 84 -15.59 11.91 13.92
C ASP A 84 -16.18 10.94 14.96
N SER A 85 -15.74 11.05 16.23
CA SER A 85 -16.38 10.27 17.30
C SER A 85 -17.78 10.82 17.53
N LYS A 86 -18.78 9.93 17.53
CA LYS A 86 -20.14 10.28 17.98
C LYS A 86 -20.17 10.52 19.50
N GLU A 87 -19.22 9.94 20.22
CA GLU A 87 -19.03 10.16 21.65
C GLU A 87 -18.16 11.40 21.87
N LYS A 88 -18.77 12.43 22.43
CA LYS A 88 -18.05 13.57 23.01
C LYS A 88 -17.84 13.24 24.47
N TYR A 89 -16.61 12.96 24.86
CA TYR A 89 -16.25 12.93 26.28
C TYR A 89 -16.47 14.33 26.87
N LYS A 90 -16.87 14.39 28.13
CA LYS A 90 -16.97 15.69 28.80
C LYS A 90 -15.57 16.25 29.02
N ASP A 91 -15.42 17.57 28.99
CA ASP A 91 -14.13 18.22 29.17
C ASP A 91 -13.48 17.81 30.50
N GLU A 92 -14.26 17.57 31.56
CA GLU A 92 -13.74 17.12 32.86
C GLU A 92 -13.13 15.71 32.80
N GLU A 93 -13.72 14.80 32.04
CA GLU A 93 -13.22 13.43 31.86
C GLU A 93 -11.93 13.43 31.04
N LEU A 94 -11.86 14.28 30.01
CA LEU A 94 -10.65 14.49 29.21
C LEU A 94 -9.53 15.13 30.02
N ILE A 95 -9.85 16.15 30.81
CA ILE A 95 -8.90 16.82 31.71
C ILE A 95 -8.39 15.82 32.74
N PHE A 96 -9.27 15.03 33.36
CA PHE A 96 -8.89 14.03 34.36
C PHE A 96 -8.03 12.92 33.76
N LEU A 97 -8.40 12.39 32.59
CA LEU A 97 -7.61 11.39 31.87
C LEU A 97 -6.26 11.96 31.43
N ALA A 98 -6.22 13.18 30.90
CA ALA A 98 -4.99 13.86 30.54
C ALA A 98 -4.10 14.11 31.77
N HIS A 99 -4.69 14.38 32.93
CA HIS A 99 -3.95 14.52 34.20
C HIS A 99 -3.39 13.17 34.65
N MET A 100 -4.19 12.10 34.59
CA MET A 100 -3.78 10.73 34.94
C MET A 100 -2.69 10.17 34.01
N ILE A 101 -2.73 10.50 32.73
CA ILE A 101 -1.69 10.14 31.76
C ILE A 101 -0.47 11.07 31.90
N GLY A 102 -0.72 12.34 32.21
CA GLY A 102 0.24 13.42 32.06
C GLY A 102 1.13 13.67 33.26
N ASP A 103 0.65 13.49 34.50
CA ASP A 103 1.34 13.80 35.78
C ASP A 103 2.37 14.96 35.66
N GLY A 104 1.96 16.02 34.96
CA GLY A 104 2.91 16.96 34.38
C GLY A 104 2.33 18.32 34.09
N CYS A 105 3.16 19.34 34.27
CA CYS A 105 2.81 20.74 34.11
C CYS A 105 3.26 21.25 32.73
N TYR A 106 2.36 21.92 32.01
CA TYR A 106 2.66 22.65 30.78
C TYR A 106 2.40 24.15 31.00
N ALA A 107 3.46 24.95 30.92
CA ALA A 107 3.40 26.41 30.94
C ALA A 107 4.02 27.00 29.66
N PRO A 108 3.49 28.12 29.12
CA PRO A 108 4.04 28.75 27.93
C PRO A 108 5.54 29.08 28.11
N LYS A 109 6.36 28.66 27.13
CA LYS A 109 7.83 28.85 27.12
C LYS A 109 8.61 28.08 28.19
N GLN A 110 8.01 27.08 28.85
CA GLN A 110 8.74 26.15 29.72
C GLN A 110 8.77 24.72 29.15
N PRO A 111 9.79 23.90 29.51
CA PRO A 111 9.80 22.49 29.18
C PRO A 111 8.60 21.77 29.78
N ILE A 112 8.21 20.63 29.21
CA ILE A 112 7.21 19.75 29.82
C ILE A 112 7.82 19.20 31.11
N HIS A 113 7.17 19.48 32.24
CA HIS A 113 7.56 18.90 33.52
C HIS A 113 6.75 17.62 33.73
N TYR A 114 7.41 16.49 33.97
CA TYR A 114 6.80 15.23 34.38
C TYR A 114 7.26 14.93 35.81
N THR A 115 6.32 14.70 36.72
CA THR A 115 6.60 14.51 38.15
C THR A 115 6.01 13.17 38.58
N SER A 116 6.87 12.19 38.79
CA SER A 116 6.49 10.87 39.30
C SER A 116 7.38 10.52 40.50
N SER A 117 6.85 9.77 41.46
CA SER A 117 7.65 9.21 42.56
C SER A 117 8.45 7.97 42.14
N ASP A 118 8.19 7.45 40.94
CA ASP A 118 8.83 6.25 40.40
C ASP A 118 10.03 6.60 39.49
N LEU A 119 11.22 6.22 39.95
CA LEU A 119 12.50 6.45 39.28
C LEU A 119 12.65 5.66 37.96
N GLU A 120 11.98 4.52 37.79
CA GLU A 120 12.02 3.78 36.53
C GLU A 120 11.18 4.49 35.46
N ASN A 121 10.02 4.98 35.86
CA ASN A 121 9.13 5.73 34.98
C ASN A 121 9.79 7.04 34.48
N ILE A 122 10.45 7.79 35.38
CA ILE A 122 11.23 8.98 35.01
C ILE A 122 12.29 8.67 33.95
N LYS A 123 13.04 7.58 34.11
CA LYS A 123 14.09 7.18 33.15
C LYS A 123 13.52 6.74 31.80
N ILE A 124 12.38 6.08 31.80
CA ILE A 124 11.67 5.67 30.58
C ILE A 124 11.17 6.92 29.83
N VAL A 125 10.58 7.88 30.53
CA VAL A 125 10.10 9.13 29.94
C VAL A 125 11.26 9.98 29.42
N GLU A 126 12.39 10.04 30.13
CA GLU A 126 13.61 10.71 29.65
C GLU A 126 14.17 10.06 28.37
N LYS A 127 14.20 8.72 28.32
CA LYS A 127 14.63 7.99 27.12
C LYS A 127 13.67 8.22 25.95
N THR A 128 12.37 8.28 26.23
CA THR A 128 11.32 8.42 25.23
C THR A 128 11.21 9.86 24.71
N SER A 129 11.42 10.88 25.56
CA SER A 129 11.43 12.29 25.15
C SER A 129 12.57 12.60 24.17
N LYS A 130 13.74 11.96 24.35
CA LYS A 130 14.88 12.00 23.42
C LYS A 130 14.54 11.37 22.06
N ILE A 131 13.71 10.33 22.02
CA ILE A 131 13.26 9.67 20.78
C ILE A 131 12.22 10.52 20.04
N LEU A 132 11.33 11.19 20.77
CA LEU A 132 10.23 11.98 20.23
C LEU A 132 10.60 13.41 19.80
N SER A 133 11.87 13.82 19.94
CA SER A 133 12.37 15.17 19.59
C SER A 133 11.62 16.32 20.29
N VAL A 134 11.15 16.07 21.52
CA VAL A 134 10.63 17.11 22.40
C VAL A 134 11.81 17.68 23.19
N SER A 135 11.91 19.00 23.33
CA SER A 135 13.08 19.67 23.93
C SER A 135 13.36 19.18 25.36
N TYR A 136 14.38 18.34 25.50
CA TYR A 136 15.04 17.98 26.75
C TYR A 136 16.51 18.44 26.67
N SER A 137 16.93 19.32 27.58
CA SER A 137 18.25 19.95 27.53
C SER A 137 19.33 18.98 28.03
N GLY A 138 19.95 18.25 27.10
CA GLY A 138 21.08 17.38 27.44
C GLY A 138 22.08 17.11 26.30
N PHE A 139 21.66 16.99 25.03
CA PHE A 139 22.57 16.56 23.94
C PHE A 139 22.15 17.07 22.53
N SER A 140 21.42 18.17 22.44
CA SER A 140 20.70 18.64 21.24
C SER A 140 21.52 19.30 20.13
N ILE A 141 22.84 19.03 20.02
CA ILE A 141 23.71 19.65 19.00
C ILE A 141 23.92 18.75 17.77
N PHE A 142 23.71 17.43 17.86
CA PHE A 142 24.12 16.51 16.77
C PHE A 142 23.01 15.78 16.00
N ASN A 143 21.72 15.91 16.37
CA ASN A 143 20.63 15.16 15.73
C ASN A 143 19.37 16.00 15.43
N ASN A 144 19.53 17.28 15.08
CA ASN A 144 18.37 18.08 14.70
C ASN A 144 18.01 17.85 13.22
N ASN A 145 17.10 16.91 12.99
CA ASN A 145 16.42 16.77 11.69
C ASN A 145 15.71 18.07 11.30
N LEU A 146 15.48 18.22 9.99
CA LEU A 146 14.82 19.41 9.45
C LEU A 146 13.32 19.43 9.85
N GLY A 147 12.95 20.32 10.76
CA GLY A 147 11.55 20.50 11.16
C GLY A 147 10.67 21.03 10.01
N ARG A 148 9.36 20.71 10.03
CA ARG A 148 8.39 21.06 8.97
C ARG A 148 8.34 22.55 8.64
N GLU A 149 8.34 23.42 9.66
CA GLU A 149 8.38 24.88 9.48
C GLU A 149 9.64 25.36 8.74
N ARG A 150 10.76 24.67 8.94
CA ARG A 150 12.02 24.98 8.24
C ARG A 150 11.99 24.42 6.81
N LEU A 151 11.48 23.20 6.64
CA LEU A 151 11.29 22.59 5.32
C LEU A 151 10.31 23.37 4.44
N ASN A 152 9.20 23.86 4.99
CA ASN A 152 8.22 24.70 4.28
C ASN A 152 8.86 26.01 3.81
N ARG A 153 9.67 26.66 4.66
CA ARG A 153 10.45 27.84 4.26
C ARG A 153 11.37 27.55 3.07
N TYR A 154 12.09 26.43 3.10
CA TYR A 154 12.92 26.03 1.97
C TYR A 154 12.09 25.67 0.73
N ALA A 155 10.94 25.02 0.89
CA ALA A 155 10.03 24.73 -0.20
C ALA A 155 9.58 26.00 -0.92
N ASN A 156 9.26 27.07 -0.18
CA ASN A 156 8.85 28.35 -0.74
C ASN A 156 10.01 29.07 -1.45
N ILE A 157 11.22 29.03 -0.87
CA ILE A 157 12.42 29.66 -1.46
C ILE A 157 12.86 28.93 -2.74
N LEU A 158 12.81 27.60 -2.73
CA LEU A 158 13.23 26.75 -3.84
C LEU A 158 12.10 26.50 -4.85
N GLU A 159 10.90 27.04 -4.60
CA GLU A 159 9.68 26.80 -5.39
C GLU A 159 9.39 25.30 -5.63
N SER A 160 9.72 24.45 -4.65
CA SER A 160 9.64 22.99 -4.79
C SER A 160 8.30 22.45 -4.26
N LYS A 161 7.43 22.02 -5.17
CA LYS A 161 6.16 21.33 -4.84
C LYS A 161 6.38 20.09 -3.97
N TYR A 162 7.44 19.33 -4.24
CA TYR A 162 7.78 18.13 -3.47
C TYR A 162 8.05 18.45 -2.00
N LEU A 163 8.93 19.42 -1.72
CA LEU A 163 9.25 19.83 -0.34
C LEU A 163 8.04 20.45 0.36
N TYR A 164 7.21 21.18 -0.39
CA TYR A 164 5.97 21.75 0.13
C TYR A 164 5.02 20.64 0.59
N ASN A 165 4.78 19.64 -0.26
CA ASN A 165 3.94 18.49 0.06
C ASN A 165 4.46 17.74 1.29
N LEU A 166 5.76 17.43 1.33
CA LEU A 166 6.36 16.76 2.49
C LEU A 166 6.15 17.53 3.80
N SER A 167 6.33 18.86 3.77
CA SER A 167 6.18 19.72 4.95
C SER A 167 4.74 19.82 5.46
N ASN A 168 3.77 19.81 4.55
CA ASN A 168 2.34 19.99 4.87
C ASN A 168 1.53 18.69 4.86
N SER A 169 2.14 17.55 4.53
CA SER A 169 1.46 16.26 4.37
C SER A 169 0.79 15.76 5.64
N ASP A 170 -0.22 14.92 5.46
CA ASP A 170 -0.93 14.22 6.54
C ASP A 170 -0.28 12.86 6.87
N ILE A 171 0.85 12.54 6.24
CA ILE A 171 1.58 11.29 6.45
C ILE A 171 2.75 11.44 7.42
N TYR A 172 3.11 10.31 8.02
CA TYR A 172 4.30 10.09 8.82
C TYR A 172 5.05 8.90 8.21
N TRP A 173 6.32 9.13 7.86
CA TRP A 173 7.23 8.10 7.39
C TRP A 173 7.70 7.30 8.60
N ASP A 174 7.08 6.15 8.80
CA ASP A 174 7.30 5.29 9.95
C ASP A 174 8.30 4.19 9.61
N LYS A 175 9.29 4.00 10.47
CA LYS A 175 10.39 3.07 10.22
C LYS A 175 9.92 1.63 10.41
N ILE A 176 10.23 0.74 9.48
CA ILE A 176 9.97 -0.70 9.64
C ILE A 176 10.90 -1.25 10.72
N LYS A 177 10.31 -1.91 11.71
CA LYS A 177 11.01 -2.52 12.84
C LYS A 177 11.17 -4.04 12.66
N GLU A 178 10.17 -4.68 12.08
CA GLU A 178 10.13 -6.14 11.96
C GLU A 178 9.32 -6.54 10.72
N ILE A 179 9.83 -7.54 9.98
CA ILE A 179 9.08 -8.27 8.96
C ILE A 179 9.25 -9.77 9.27
N LYS A 180 8.15 -10.50 9.43
CA LYS A 180 8.17 -11.91 9.84
C LYS A 180 7.14 -12.73 9.08
N GLU A 181 7.54 -13.86 8.51
CA GLU A 181 6.61 -14.84 7.92
C GLU A 181 5.76 -15.51 9.01
N LEU A 182 4.44 -15.57 8.82
CA LEU A 182 3.50 -16.17 9.77
C LEU A 182 2.91 -17.51 9.32
N GLY A 183 2.88 -17.77 8.01
CA GLY A 183 2.28 -18.97 7.44
C GLY A 183 1.22 -18.65 6.38
N GLU A 184 0.28 -19.57 6.17
CA GLU A 184 -0.80 -19.40 5.19
C GLU A 184 -2.10 -18.99 5.88
N GLU A 185 -2.70 -17.91 5.41
CA GLU A 185 -4.00 -17.42 5.89
C GLU A 185 -4.86 -17.05 4.67
N GLU A 186 -6.19 -17.04 4.85
CA GLU A 186 -7.09 -16.48 3.84
C GLU A 186 -6.92 -14.95 3.81
N VAL A 187 -6.62 -14.41 2.62
CA VAL A 187 -6.41 -12.98 2.41
C VAL A 187 -7.56 -12.38 1.62
N TYR A 188 -7.82 -11.11 1.88
CA TYR A 188 -8.89 -10.35 1.26
C TYR A 188 -8.34 -9.09 0.64
N ASP A 189 -8.94 -8.70 -0.47
CA ASP A 189 -8.61 -7.49 -1.19
C ASP A 189 -9.86 -6.64 -1.42
N VAL A 190 -9.63 -5.36 -1.65
CA VAL A 190 -10.69 -4.37 -1.81
C VAL A 190 -10.40 -3.47 -3.00
N THR A 191 -11.48 -3.00 -3.63
CA THR A 191 -11.42 -1.97 -4.67
C THR A 191 -11.96 -0.67 -4.11
N ILE A 192 -11.09 0.34 -4.10
CA ILE A 192 -11.39 1.74 -3.77
C ILE A 192 -11.43 2.54 -5.05
N ASP A 193 -12.49 3.32 -5.22
CA ASP A 193 -12.63 4.24 -6.35
C ASP A 193 -11.68 5.46 -6.21
N GLU A 194 -11.33 6.06 -7.34
CA GLU A 194 -10.46 7.24 -7.53
C GLU A 194 -8.99 7.08 -7.13
N THR A 195 -8.70 6.61 -5.93
CA THR A 195 -7.37 6.76 -5.29
C THR A 195 -6.52 5.52 -5.32
N HIS A 196 -7.14 4.36 -5.56
CA HIS A 196 -6.47 3.07 -5.59
C HIS A 196 -5.64 2.70 -4.34
N ASN A 197 -5.93 3.31 -3.19
CA ASN A 197 -5.31 2.97 -1.91
C ASN A 197 -6.30 3.23 -0.74
N PHE A 198 -5.96 2.73 0.45
CA PHE A 198 -6.74 2.95 1.67
C PHE A 198 -5.89 2.79 2.93
N ILE A 199 -6.45 3.16 4.07
CA ILE A 199 -5.83 2.97 5.38
C ILE A 199 -6.34 1.68 6.03
N ALA A 200 -5.44 0.75 6.32
CA ALA A 200 -5.69 -0.48 7.07
C ALA A 200 -4.75 -0.56 8.27
N ASN A 201 -5.27 -0.84 9.47
CA ASN A 201 -4.48 -0.87 10.71
C ASN A 201 -3.58 0.37 10.92
N ASN A 202 -4.06 1.55 10.51
CA ASN A 202 -3.28 2.79 10.50
C ASN A 202 -1.99 2.71 9.66
N ILE A 203 -2.01 1.99 8.55
CA ILE A 203 -0.96 1.94 7.53
C ILE A 203 -1.61 2.21 6.17
N ILE A 204 -0.95 2.96 5.30
CA ILE A 204 -1.43 3.21 3.94
C ILE A 204 -1.05 2.01 3.07
N VAL A 205 -2.06 1.41 2.45
CA VAL A 205 -1.94 0.18 1.66
C VAL A 205 -2.55 0.37 0.27
N HIS A 206 -1.94 -0.25 -0.73
CA HIS A 206 -2.42 -0.16 -2.11
C HIS A 206 -3.62 -1.08 -2.32
N ASN A 207 -4.49 -0.71 -3.25
CA ASN A 207 -5.53 -1.63 -3.72
C ASN A 207 -4.89 -2.82 -4.44
N SER A 208 -5.41 -4.02 -4.22
CA SER A 208 -5.06 -5.10 -5.12
C SER A 208 -5.82 -4.89 -6.43
N ILE A 209 -5.09 -4.77 -7.53
CA ILE A 209 -5.70 -4.78 -8.86
C ILE A 209 -6.24 -6.19 -9.05
N GLU A 210 -7.56 -6.34 -9.00
CA GLU A 210 -8.23 -7.55 -9.43
C GLU A 210 -7.75 -7.85 -10.85
N GLN A 211 -7.14 -9.02 -11.06
CA GLN A 211 -6.83 -9.51 -12.41
C GLN A 211 -8.13 -9.95 -13.08
N ASP A 212 -8.96 -8.94 -13.38
CA ASP A 212 -10.21 -9.09 -14.07
C ASP A 212 -9.99 -9.09 -15.59
N ALA A 213 -9.12 -10.00 -16.05
CA ALA A 213 -9.04 -10.31 -17.45
C ALA A 213 -10.31 -11.09 -17.84
N ASP A 214 -11.14 -10.48 -18.70
CA ASP A 214 -12.26 -11.15 -19.35
C ASP A 214 -11.76 -12.34 -20.19
N VAL A 215 -10.63 -12.16 -20.88
CA VAL A 215 -9.97 -13.20 -21.67
C VAL A 215 -8.46 -13.15 -21.45
N VAL A 216 -7.82 -14.29 -21.18
CA VAL A 216 -6.35 -14.44 -21.15
C VAL A 216 -5.95 -15.31 -22.34
N MET A 217 -5.05 -14.80 -23.17
CA MET A 217 -4.57 -15.47 -24.37
C MET A 217 -3.05 -15.58 -24.39
N PHE A 218 -2.53 -16.75 -24.74
CA PHE A 218 -1.11 -16.99 -24.99
C PHE A 218 -0.91 -17.23 -26.50
N LEU A 219 0.09 -16.56 -27.08
CA LEU A 219 0.54 -16.82 -28.44
C LEU A 219 1.86 -17.60 -28.36
N ASN A 220 1.86 -18.82 -28.88
CA ASN A 220 3.06 -19.64 -28.97
C ASN A 220 3.51 -19.77 -30.43
N ARG A 221 4.81 -19.61 -30.67
CA ARG A 221 5.46 -19.82 -31.96
C ARG A 221 6.53 -20.88 -31.75
N GLU A 222 6.45 -21.95 -32.54
CA GLU A 222 7.56 -22.88 -32.66
C GLU A 222 8.61 -22.20 -33.56
N ASP A 223 9.68 -21.69 -32.97
CA ASP A 223 10.79 -21.01 -33.67
C ASP A 223 11.78 -22.00 -34.30
N ASP A 224 11.38 -23.24 -34.54
CA ASP A 224 12.24 -24.29 -35.06
C ASP A 224 11.87 -24.64 -36.51
N ASP A 225 12.38 -23.84 -37.45
CA ASP A 225 12.99 -24.35 -38.69
C ASP A 225 13.54 -23.18 -39.52
N ILE A 226 14.85 -22.99 -39.46
CA ILE A 226 15.60 -22.16 -40.40
C ILE A 226 15.34 -22.70 -41.82
N GLY A 227 14.46 -22.02 -42.57
CA GLY A 227 14.24 -22.29 -44.00
C GLY A 227 12.82 -22.65 -44.43
N LYS A 228 11.84 -22.70 -43.54
CA LYS A 228 10.41 -22.76 -43.90
C LYS A 228 9.66 -21.55 -43.34
N ASP A 229 8.66 -21.05 -44.06
CA ASP A 229 7.79 -19.96 -43.61
C ASP A 229 6.99 -20.40 -42.37
N ALA A 230 7.62 -20.37 -41.18
CA ALA A 230 6.99 -20.55 -39.88
C ALA A 230 6.09 -19.32 -39.60
N SER A 231 4.96 -19.30 -40.29
CA SER A 231 3.90 -18.30 -40.13
C SER A 231 2.81 -18.80 -39.20
N THR A 232 2.86 -20.05 -38.77
CA THR A 232 1.85 -20.64 -37.89
C THR A 232 2.09 -20.24 -36.43
N VAL A 233 1.03 -19.79 -35.76
CA VAL A 233 1.03 -19.38 -34.35
C VAL A 233 -0.10 -20.12 -33.64
N GLU A 234 0.19 -20.74 -32.50
CA GLU A 234 -0.84 -21.32 -31.65
C GLU A 234 -1.36 -20.25 -30.68
N LEU A 235 -2.65 -19.92 -30.77
CA LEU A 235 -3.38 -19.11 -29.81
C LEU A 235 -4.03 -20.03 -28.78
N THR A 236 -3.68 -19.88 -27.51
CA THR A 236 -4.33 -20.54 -26.38
C THR A 236 -5.18 -19.54 -25.61
N VAL A 237 -6.49 -19.74 -25.58
CA VAL A 237 -7.41 -19.01 -24.69
C VAL A 237 -7.43 -19.74 -23.34
N ALA A 238 -6.69 -19.22 -22.37
CA ALA A 238 -6.52 -19.81 -21.04
C ALA A 238 -7.53 -19.33 -20.01
N LYS A 239 -8.14 -18.16 -20.22
CA LYS A 239 -9.27 -17.64 -19.44
C LYS A 239 -10.25 -16.99 -20.40
N ASN A 240 -11.55 -17.20 -20.20
CA ASN A 240 -12.62 -16.53 -20.93
C ASN A 240 -13.89 -16.52 -20.06
N ARG A 241 -14.32 -15.35 -19.60
CA ARG A 241 -15.49 -15.21 -18.71
C ARG A 241 -16.82 -15.46 -19.42
N ASN A 242 -16.89 -15.13 -20.71
CA ASN A 242 -18.13 -15.12 -21.49
C ASN A 242 -18.04 -16.02 -22.73
N GLY A 243 -17.11 -16.97 -22.76
CA GLY A 243 -16.89 -17.82 -23.92
C GLY A 243 -15.99 -19.02 -23.65
N PRO A 244 -15.75 -19.85 -24.68
CA PRO A 244 -14.99 -21.08 -24.53
C PRO A 244 -13.50 -20.82 -24.29
N LEU A 245 -12.88 -21.79 -23.61
CA LEU A 245 -11.42 -21.97 -23.57
C LEU A 245 -11.00 -22.91 -24.69
N GLY A 246 -9.75 -22.82 -25.12
CA GLY A 246 -9.24 -23.73 -26.14
C GLY A 246 -7.95 -23.26 -26.80
N LYS A 247 -7.49 -24.06 -27.75
CA LYS A 247 -6.34 -23.75 -28.59
C LYS A 247 -6.77 -23.68 -30.04
N MET A 248 -6.22 -22.74 -30.79
CA MET A 248 -6.39 -22.68 -32.24
C MET A 248 -5.07 -22.31 -32.91
N LYS A 249 -4.81 -22.85 -34.09
CA LYS A 249 -3.67 -22.46 -34.92
C LYS A 249 -4.11 -21.37 -35.89
N LEU A 250 -3.32 -20.31 -35.96
CA LEU A 250 -3.52 -19.15 -36.83
C LEU A 250 -2.32 -19.01 -37.75
N LYS A 251 -2.54 -18.45 -38.95
CA LYS A 251 -1.46 -18.04 -39.85
C LYS A 251 -1.20 -16.55 -39.67
N PHE A 252 0.05 -16.17 -39.43
CA PHE A 252 0.50 -14.79 -39.29
C PHE A 252 1.09 -14.28 -40.61
N LEU A 253 0.39 -13.34 -41.23
CA LEU A 253 0.77 -12.65 -42.45
C LEU A 253 1.70 -11.48 -42.11
N LYS A 254 3.02 -11.72 -42.14
CA LYS A 254 4.07 -10.76 -41.76
C LYS A 254 3.92 -9.39 -42.46
N ASN A 255 3.63 -9.39 -43.76
CA ASN A 255 3.50 -8.17 -44.58
C ASN A 255 2.36 -7.25 -44.14
N PHE A 256 1.37 -7.79 -43.42
CA PHE A 256 0.18 -7.06 -42.99
C PHE A 256 0.01 -7.03 -41.47
N ALA A 257 0.93 -7.62 -40.71
CA ALA A 257 0.81 -7.86 -39.27
C ALA A 257 -0.56 -8.43 -38.85
N LYS A 258 -1.11 -9.34 -39.66
CA LYS A 258 -2.48 -9.86 -39.52
C LYS A 258 -2.49 -11.37 -39.30
N PHE A 259 -3.41 -11.85 -38.46
CA PHE A 259 -3.70 -13.28 -38.33
C PHE A 259 -4.86 -13.67 -39.25
N SER A 260 -4.76 -14.84 -39.89
CA SER A 260 -5.81 -15.45 -40.70
C SER A 260 -6.06 -16.89 -40.28
N GLU A 261 -7.22 -17.42 -40.66
CA GLU A 261 -7.53 -18.83 -40.56
C GLU A 261 -6.58 -19.66 -41.44
N ILE A 262 -6.39 -20.91 -41.05
CA ILE A 262 -5.64 -21.90 -41.84
C ILE A 262 -6.69 -22.66 -42.64
N GLU A 263 -6.72 -22.44 -43.96
CA GLU A 263 -7.49 -23.28 -44.87
C GLU A 263 -6.78 -24.63 -44.98
N TYR A 264 -7.47 -25.70 -44.56
CA TYR A 264 -7.04 -27.06 -44.89
C TYR A 264 -7.61 -27.39 -46.26
N SER A 265 -6.78 -27.39 -47.29
CA SER A 265 -7.14 -28.05 -48.54
C SER A 265 -7.15 -29.55 -48.27
N GLU A 266 -8.32 -30.19 -48.38
CA GLU A 266 -8.40 -31.64 -48.54
C GLU A 266 -7.68 -31.97 -49.85
N GLU A 267 -6.46 -32.49 -49.77
CA GLU A 267 -5.86 -33.18 -50.91
C GLU A 267 -6.67 -34.46 -51.11
N GLU A 268 -7.57 -34.44 -52.11
CA GLU A 268 -8.14 -35.65 -52.68
C GLU A 268 -6.96 -36.55 -53.06
N GLY A 269 -6.82 -37.67 -52.33
CA GLY A 269 -5.87 -38.71 -52.68
C GLY A 269 -6.25 -39.29 -54.04
N GLU A 270 -5.43 -39.04 -55.05
CA GLU A 270 -5.39 -39.89 -56.24
C GLU A 270 -4.99 -41.30 -55.78
N GLU A 271 -5.96 -42.21 -55.68
CA GLU A 271 -5.71 -43.65 -55.68
C GLU A 271 -5.21 -44.03 -57.08
N GLU A 272 -3.89 -44.16 -57.24
CA GLU A 272 -3.30 -44.93 -58.34
C GLU A 272 -3.53 -46.43 -58.10
N PHE A 273 -4.26 -47.07 -59.01
CA PHE A 273 -4.19 -48.52 -59.29
C PHE A 273 -3.61 -48.73 -60.69
#